data_AF-A0A534AEY6-F1
#
_entry.id   AF-A0A534AEY6-F1
#
_cell.length_a   1.000
_cell.length_b   1.000
_cell.length_c   1.000
_cell.angle_alpha   90.00
_cell.angle_beta   90.00
_cell.angle_gamma   90.00
#
_symmetry.space_group_name_H-M   'P 1'
#
loop_
_entity.id
_entity.type
_entity.pdbx_description
1 polymer ?
#
loop_
_entity_poly.entity_id
_entity_poly.type
_entity_poly.pdbx_seq_one_letter_code
_entity_poly.pdbx_strand_id
1 'polypeptide(L)'
;MRSYTFILGLVAALVAGSACAADMTPVGKWKTVDDKTGKEKSIVEITETGGQLTGKVLQVLNSDKGPNPLCEACSGDRKDQPVTGMIIIWGVHKDGDVWDGGSILDPNNGKTYSVKLTPSRAHAGLESRQPIIILRLARLCAR
;
A
#
# COMPACT_ATOMS: atom_id res chain seq x y z
N MET A 1 -36.97 -37.35 52.79
CA MET A 1 -37.92 -36.38 52.22
C MET A 1 -37.24 -35.02 52.27
N ARG A 2 -36.91 -34.30 51.21
CA ARG A 2 -37.26 -34.32 49.79
C ARG A 2 -36.05 -33.83 48.98
N SER A 3 -35.89 -34.41 47.80
CA SER A 3 -35.01 -34.00 46.72
C SER A 3 -35.13 -32.52 46.38
N TYR A 4 -34.01 -31.86 46.06
CA TYR A 4 -33.97 -30.89 44.97
C TYR A 4 -32.68 -31.04 44.17
N THR A 5 -32.93 -31.47 42.96
CA THR A 5 -32.08 -31.70 41.81
C THR A 5 -31.54 -30.38 41.25
N PHE A 6 -30.37 -30.48 40.59
CA PHE A 6 -29.87 -29.63 39.51
C PHE A 6 -29.90 -28.11 39.67
N ILE A 7 -28.73 -27.50 39.90
CA ILE A 7 -28.31 -26.32 39.13
C ILE A 7 -26.82 -26.44 38.80
N LEU A 8 -26.53 -27.01 37.63
CA LEU A 8 -25.24 -26.90 36.94
C LEU A 8 -25.10 -25.43 36.50
N GLY A 9 -24.51 -24.59 37.35
CA GLY A 9 -24.24 -23.19 37.04
C GLY A 9 -23.04 -23.07 36.11
N LEU A 10 -23.30 -23.15 34.80
CA LEU A 10 -22.37 -22.87 33.72
C LEU A 10 -21.91 -21.41 33.81
N VAL A 11 -20.79 -21.13 34.48
CA VAL A 11 -20.09 -19.84 34.39
C VAL A 11 -19.33 -19.83 33.06
N ALA A 12 -20.05 -19.57 31.98
CA ALA A 12 -19.44 -19.28 30.69
C ALA A 12 -18.81 -17.88 30.78
N ALA A 13 -17.48 -17.85 30.98
CA ALA A 13 -16.68 -16.64 30.87
C ALA A 13 -16.76 -16.12 29.42
N LEU A 14 -17.67 -15.18 29.18
CA LEU A 14 -17.70 -14.33 27.99
C LEU A 14 -16.47 -13.41 28.03
N VAL A 15 -15.31 -13.93 27.65
CA VAL A 15 -14.20 -13.11 27.18
C VAL A 15 -14.62 -12.62 25.79
N ALA A 16 -15.44 -11.57 25.76
CA ALA A 16 -15.70 -10.80 24.55
C ALA A 16 -14.38 -10.11 24.18
N GLY A 17 -13.52 -10.81 23.44
CA GLY A 17 -12.35 -10.21 22.84
C GLY A 17 -12.83 -9.08 21.93
N SER A 18 -12.57 -7.83 22.33
CA SER A 18 -12.72 -6.69 21.45
C SER A 18 -11.75 -6.89 20.29
N ALA A 19 -12.26 -7.42 19.18
CA ALA A 19 -11.52 -7.38 17.93
C ALA A 19 -11.44 -5.91 17.52
N CYS A 20 -10.35 -5.24 17.89
CA CYS A 20 -10.02 -3.96 17.30
C CYS A 20 -9.91 -4.19 15.80
N ALA A 21 -10.93 -3.73 15.05
CA ALA A 21 -10.81 -3.58 13.61
C ALA A 21 -9.73 -2.54 13.38
N ALA A 22 -8.49 -2.99 13.18
CA ALA A 22 -7.43 -2.11 12.74
C ALA A 22 -7.83 -1.62 11.35
N ASP A 23 -8.11 -0.31 11.23
CA ASP A 23 -8.28 0.36 9.95
C ASP A 23 -7.08 0.02 9.06
N MET A 24 -7.32 -0.72 8.00
CA MET A 24 -6.26 -1.10 7.07
C MET A 24 -5.82 0.17 6.31
N THR A 25 -4.57 0.57 6.52
CA THR A 25 -3.98 1.78 5.90
C THR A 25 -2.91 1.41 4.87
N PRO A 26 -2.73 2.19 3.78
CA PRO A 26 -1.62 2.04 2.85
C PRO A 26 -0.31 2.63 3.34
N VAL A 27 -0.30 3.28 4.51
CA VAL A 27 0.93 3.83 5.09
C VAL A 27 1.95 2.72 5.35
N GLY A 28 3.19 2.93 4.91
CA GLY A 28 4.26 1.95 5.05
C GLY A 28 5.24 1.95 3.88
N LYS A 29 6.15 0.96 3.87
CA LYS A 29 7.12 0.77 2.78
C LYS A 29 6.68 -0.34 1.85
N TRP A 30 6.79 -0.07 0.56
CA TRP A 30 6.21 -0.85 -0.50
C TRP A 30 7.23 -1.18 -1.56
N LYS A 31 7.24 -2.43 -2.01
CA LYS A 31 7.98 -2.80 -3.21
C LYS A 31 7.07 -2.67 -4.42
N THR A 32 7.53 -1.93 -5.41
CA THR A 32 6.85 -1.79 -6.70
C THR A 32 7.36 -2.85 -7.67
N VAL A 33 6.47 -3.32 -8.55
CA VAL A 33 6.77 -4.30 -9.59
C VAL A 33 6.42 -3.67 -10.93
N ASP A 34 7.26 -3.89 -11.93
CA ASP A 34 7.00 -3.46 -13.29
C ASP A 34 6.03 -4.44 -13.97
N ASP A 35 4.87 -3.95 -14.40
CA ASP A 35 3.80 -4.81 -14.94
C ASP A 35 4.17 -5.48 -16.28
N LYS A 36 5.17 -4.97 -17.01
CA LYS A 36 5.60 -5.55 -18.29
C LYS A 36 6.60 -6.68 -18.10
N THR A 37 7.49 -6.54 -17.11
CA THR A 37 8.63 -7.43 -16.91
C THR A 37 8.48 -8.33 -15.68
N GLY A 38 7.58 -8.00 -14.76
CA GLY A 38 7.40 -8.70 -13.47
C GLY A 38 8.55 -8.46 -12.48
N LYS A 39 9.51 -7.59 -12.82
CA LYS A 39 10.68 -7.33 -11.97
C LYS A 39 10.37 -6.26 -10.94
N GLU A 40 11.02 -6.38 -9.79
CA GLU A 40 10.95 -5.39 -8.71
C GLU A 40 11.59 -4.07 -9.17
N LYS A 41 10.86 -2.95 -9.14
CA LYS A 41 11.34 -1.68 -9.71
C LYS A 41 11.99 -0.80 -8.65
N SER A 42 11.28 -0.54 -7.55
CA SER A 42 11.68 0.41 -6.51
C SER A 42 11.00 0.14 -5.17
N ILE A 43 11.58 0.67 -4.09
CA ILE A 43 10.95 0.80 -2.78
C ILE A 43 10.33 2.19 -2.67
N VAL A 44 9.04 2.25 -2.36
CA VAL A 44 8.26 3.47 -2.17
C VAL A 44 7.73 3.52 -0.74
N GLU A 45 7.92 4.63 -0.05
CA GLU A 45 7.32 4.88 1.25
C GLU A 45 6.06 5.73 1.09
N ILE A 46 4.94 5.20 1.57
CA ILE A 46 3.67 5.91 1.64
C ILE A 46 3.52 6.48 3.04
N THR A 47 3.29 7.78 3.12
CA THR A 47 3.02 8.51 4.36
C THR A 47 1.70 9.25 4.26
N GLU A 48 1.06 9.47 5.40
CA GLU A 48 -0.17 10.24 5.51
C GLU A 48 0.09 11.57 6.19
N THR A 49 -0.42 12.66 5.65
CA THR A 49 -0.39 13.98 6.27
C THR A 49 -1.69 14.70 5.99
N GLY A 50 -2.42 15.07 7.05
CA GLY A 50 -3.71 15.77 6.92
C GLY A 50 -4.77 14.99 6.14
N GLY A 51 -4.80 13.65 6.28
CA GLY A 51 -5.77 12.78 5.58
C GLY A 51 -5.44 12.49 4.11
N GLN A 52 -4.30 12.98 3.61
CA GLN A 52 -3.83 12.71 2.26
C GLN A 52 -2.57 11.85 2.29
N LEU A 53 -2.49 10.88 1.38
CA LEU A 53 -1.31 10.06 1.20
C LEU A 53 -0.37 10.67 0.16
N THR A 54 0.92 10.55 0.46
CA THR A 54 2.02 10.81 -0.47
C THR A 54 2.93 9.60 -0.53
N GLY A 55 3.52 9.34 -1.71
CA GLY A 55 4.43 8.22 -1.93
C GLY A 55 5.78 8.71 -2.44
N LYS A 56 6.83 8.44 -1.68
CA LYS A 56 8.22 8.81 -1.98
C LYS A 56 9.02 7.60 -2.40
N VAL A 57 9.78 7.70 -3.49
CA VAL A 57 10.75 6.65 -3.84
C VAL A 57 11.90 6.70 -2.84
N LEU A 58 12.11 5.64 -2.06
CA LEU A 58 13.25 5.52 -1.16
C LEU A 58 14.47 4.94 -1.86
N GLN A 59 14.26 4.00 -2.78
CA GLN A 59 15.35 3.29 -3.45
C GLN A 59 14.87 2.74 -4.80
N VAL A 60 15.71 2.85 -5.82
CA VAL A 60 15.53 2.12 -7.09
C VAL A 60 16.27 0.78 -7.00
N LEU A 61 15.56 -0.32 -7.28
CA LEU A 61 16.09 -1.69 -7.15
C LEU A 61 16.63 -2.22 -8.47
N ASN A 62 15.92 -1.97 -9.57
CA ASN A 62 16.32 -2.41 -10.91
C ASN A 62 16.20 -1.24 -11.89
N SER A 63 17.35 -0.77 -12.40
CA SER A 63 17.44 0.23 -13.45
C SER A 63 18.76 0.08 -14.21
N ASP A 64 18.70 0.18 -15.53
CA ASP A 64 19.90 0.18 -16.40
C ASP A 64 20.73 1.47 -16.27
N LYS A 65 20.17 2.48 -15.59
CA LYS A 65 20.78 3.81 -15.37
C LYS A 65 21.41 3.95 -13.98
N GLY A 66 21.55 2.85 -13.24
CA GLY A 66 22.16 2.82 -11.90
C GLY A 66 21.17 3.09 -10.75
N PRO A 67 21.67 3.27 -9.51
CA PRO A 67 20.85 3.33 -8.29
C PRO A 67 20.07 4.63 -8.11
N ASN A 68 20.47 5.71 -8.80
CA ASN A 68 19.85 7.03 -8.72
C ASN A 68 19.58 7.58 -10.13
N PRO A 69 18.70 6.94 -10.92
CA PRO A 69 18.42 7.39 -12.27
C PRO A 69 17.71 8.76 -12.23
N LEU A 70 17.91 9.57 -13.26
CA LEU A 70 17.17 10.81 -13.44
C LEU A 70 15.85 10.54 -14.18
N CYS A 71 14.81 11.32 -13.87
CA CYS A 71 13.57 11.28 -14.64
C CYS A 71 13.68 12.11 -15.92
N GLU A 72 14.38 11.58 -16.91
CA GLU A 72 14.55 12.23 -18.22
C GLU A 72 13.23 12.39 -18.99
N ALA A 73 12.28 11.48 -18.78
CA ALA A 73 10.98 11.50 -19.47
C ALA A 73 9.96 12.43 -18.80
N CYS A 74 10.18 12.82 -17.54
CA CYS A 74 9.30 13.75 -16.82
C CYS A 74 9.31 15.13 -17.48
N SER A 75 8.32 15.96 -17.16
CA SER A 75 8.26 17.37 -17.57
C SER A 75 8.25 18.32 -16.37
N GLY A 76 8.43 19.62 -16.64
CA GLY A 76 8.43 20.67 -15.61
C GLY A 76 9.51 20.45 -14.55
N ASP A 77 9.18 20.75 -13.29
CA ASP A 77 10.11 20.71 -12.16
C ASP A 77 10.64 19.31 -11.84
N ARG A 78 10.07 18.26 -12.45
CA ARG A 78 10.49 16.87 -12.26
C ARG A 78 11.42 16.38 -13.37
N LYS A 79 11.60 17.15 -14.45
CA LYS A 79 12.54 16.83 -15.54
C LYS A 79 13.97 16.79 -14.99
N ASP A 80 14.69 15.73 -15.33
CA ASP A 80 16.11 15.53 -14.96
C ASP A 80 16.38 15.54 -13.44
N GLN A 81 15.33 15.37 -12.63
CA GLN A 81 15.49 15.20 -11.19
C GLN A 81 15.74 13.75 -10.84
N PRO A 82 16.52 13.47 -9.77
CA PRO A 82 16.70 12.11 -9.27
C PRO A 82 15.37 11.45 -8.95
N VAL A 83 15.17 10.22 -9.45
CA VAL A 83 13.99 9.41 -9.11
C VAL A 83 14.02 9.01 -7.65
N THR A 84 15.20 8.68 -7.12
CA THR A 84 15.38 8.45 -5.68
C THR A 84 15.09 9.74 -4.91
N GLY A 85 14.16 9.66 -3.96
CA GLY A 85 13.68 10.80 -3.18
C GLY A 85 12.49 11.55 -3.81
N MET A 86 12.10 11.22 -5.03
CA MET A 86 10.97 11.87 -5.70
C MET A 86 9.63 11.46 -5.09
N ILE A 87 8.74 12.43 -4.89
CA ILE A 87 7.32 12.15 -4.62
C ILE A 87 6.64 11.78 -5.94
N ILE A 88 6.28 10.51 -6.05
CA ILE A 88 5.63 9.94 -7.24
C ILE A 88 4.15 9.66 -7.02
N ILE A 89 3.65 9.65 -5.78
CA ILE A 89 2.20 9.53 -5.46
C ILE A 89 1.77 10.74 -4.66
N TRP A 90 0.62 11.33 -4.99
CA TRP A 90 0.06 12.46 -4.24
C TRP A 90 -1.47 12.55 -4.39
N GLY A 91 -2.12 13.26 -3.46
CA GLY A 91 -3.56 13.59 -3.53
C GLY A 91 -4.51 12.42 -3.25
N VAL A 92 -3.99 11.26 -2.84
CA VAL A 92 -4.82 10.11 -2.51
C VAL A 92 -5.47 10.35 -1.14
N HIS A 93 -6.77 10.12 -1.01
CA HIS A 93 -7.51 10.27 0.25
C HIS A 93 -8.39 9.06 0.51
N LYS A 94 -8.80 8.85 1.76
CA LYS A 94 -9.70 7.77 2.14
C LYS A 94 -11.09 8.00 1.54
N ASP A 95 -11.62 6.99 0.87
CA ASP A 95 -12.96 6.93 0.29
C ASP A 95 -13.59 5.58 0.66
N GLY A 96 -14.35 5.55 1.76
CA GLY A 96 -14.86 4.31 2.36
C GLY A 96 -13.74 3.35 2.77
N ASP A 97 -13.74 2.15 2.18
CA ASP A 97 -12.76 1.09 2.42
C ASP A 97 -11.53 1.17 1.49
N VAL A 98 -11.50 2.14 0.59
CA VAL A 98 -10.41 2.35 -0.39
C VAL A 98 -9.76 3.71 -0.21
N TRP A 99 -8.66 3.92 -0.91
CA TRP A 99 -7.96 5.19 -0.98
C TRP A 99 -7.86 5.60 -2.44
N ASP A 100 -8.46 6.71 -2.83
CA ASP A 100 -8.70 7.07 -4.23
C ASP A 100 -8.45 8.57 -4.50
N GLY A 101 -8.70 9.01 -5.73
CA GLY A 101 -8.66 10.41 -6.15
C GLY A 101 -7.26 11.01 -6.31
N GLY A 102 -6.21 10.22 -6.09
CA GLY A 102 -4.84 10.66 -6.24
C GLY A 102 -4.24 10.37 -7.60
N SER A 103 -2.98 10.77 -7.74
CA SER A 103 -2.18 10.60 -8.94
C SER A 103 -0.88 9.87 -8.64
N ILE A 104 -0.39 9.12 -9.64
CA ILE A 104 0.93 8.48 -9.64
C ILE A 104 1.70 8.86 -10.91
N LEU A 105 2.95 9.26 -10.76
CA LEU A 105 3.90 9.50 -11.84
C LEU A 105 4.72 8.24 -12.10
N ASP A 106 4.83 7.81 -13.35
CA ASP A 106 5.82 6.82 -13.77
C ASP A 106 7.08 7.52 -14.30
N PRO A 107 8.22 7.45 -13.57
CA PRO A 107 9.45 8.12 -14.01
C PRO A 107 10.05 7.53 -15.30
N ASN A 108 9.66 6.32 -15.71
CA ASN A 108 10.17 5.70 -16.93
C ASN A 108 9.64 6.37 -18.20
N ASN A 109 8.41 6.89 -18.15
CA ASN A 109 7.74 7.47 -19.31
C ASN A 109 7.23 8.91 -19.06
N GLY A 110 7.40 9.43 -17.85
CA GLY A 110 7.01 10.79 -17.46
C GLY A 110 5.50 11.03 -17.36
N LYS A 111 4.68 9.98 -17.52
CA LYS A 111 3.22 10.10 -17.52
C LYS A 111 2.67 9.98 -16.11
N THR A 112 1.63 10.77 -15.86
CA THR A 112 0.85 10.72 -14.62
C THR A 112 -0.46 10.00 -14.88
N TYR A 113 -0.85 9.13 -13.95
CA TYR A 113 -2.06 8.33 -13.99
C TYR A 113 -2.86 8.52 -12.71
N SER A 114 -4.18 8.30 -12.75
CA SER A 114 -4.98 8.18 -11.53
C SER A 114 -4.60 6.91 -10.78
N VAL A 115 -4.52 7.00 -9.45
CA VAL A 115 -4.16 5.86 -8.60
C VAL A 115 -5.20 5.63 -7.52
N LYS A 116 -5.50 4.36 -7.32
CA LYS A 116 -6.33 3.83 -6.24
C LYS A 116 -5.52 2.81 -5.46
N LEU A 117 -5.50 2.94 -4.14
CA LEU A 117 -4.85 2.02 -3.22
C LEU A 117 -5.92 1.25 -2.46
N THR A 118 -5.79 -0.08 -2.45
CA THR A 118 -6.66 -0.96 -1.66
C THR A 118 -5.77 -1.77 -0.75
N PRO A 119 -5.71 -1.43 0.55
CA PRO A 119 -4.93 -2.20 1.48
C PRO A 119 -5.54 -3.60 1.60
N SER A 120 -4.72 -4.63 1.34
CA SER A 120 -5.16 -6.03 1.39
C SER A 120 -4.30 -6.81 2.38
N ARG A 121 -4.92 -7.72 3.11
CA ARG A 121 -4.22 -8.66 3.99
C ARG A 121 -3.73 -9.86 3.16
N ALA A 122 -2.88 -9.62 2.16
CA ALA A 122 -2.26 -10.69 1.39
C ALA A 122 -1.04 -11.22 2.15
N HIS A 123 -1.21 -12.35 2.83
CA HIS A 123 -0.10 -13.11 3.41
C HIS A 123 0.62 -13.87 2.28
N ALA A 124 1.65 -13.29 1.67
CA ALA A 124 2.67 -14.11 1.00
C ALA A 124 3.60 -14.67 2.08
N GLY A 125 3.97 -15.94 1.95
CA GLY A 125 4.53 -16.78 3.02
C GLY A 125 5.59 -16.15 3.91
N LEU A 126 5.47 -16.44 5.21
CA LEU A 126 6.51 -16.55 6.24
C LEU A 126 7.81 -15.75 6.00
N GLU A 127 7.75 -14.43 6.12
CA GLU A 127 8.86 -13.59 6.67
C GLU A 127 8.41 -12.13 6.83
N SER A 128 7.43 -11.68 6.06
CA SER A 128 6.99 -10.28 6.06
C SER A 128 5.77 -10.08 6.97
N ARG A 129 5.97 -9.58 8.18
CA ARG A 129 4.88 -9.00 9.00
C ARG A 129 4.31 -7.69 8.44
N GLN A 130 4.78 -7.26 7.27
CA GLN A 130 4.26 -6.09 6.58
C GLN A 130 3.12 -6.55 5.65
N PRO A 131 1.96 -5.86 5.64
CA PRO A 131 0.96 -6.07 4.60
C PRO A 131 1.66 -5.93 3.25
N ILE A 132 1.32 -6.75 2.26
CA ILE A 132 1.76 -6.58 0.87
C ILE A 132 0.60 -5.96 0.09
N ILE A 133 0.53 -4.63 0.04
CA ILE A 133 -0.15 -3.88 -1.01
C ILE A 133 0.67 -4.08 -2.27
N ILE A 134 0.24 -5.06 -3.03
CA ILE A 134 0.43 -5.01 -4.47
C ILE A 134 -0.28 -3.72 -4.89
N LEU A 135 0.48 -2.64 -5.14
CA LEU A 135 -0.02 -1.53 -5.94
C LEU A 135 -0.35 -2.15 -7.29
N ARG A 136 -1.59 -2.61 -7.46
CA ARG A 136 -2.16 -2.82 -8.79
C ARG A 136 -2.35 -1.41 -9.36
N LEU A 137 -1.25 -0.88 -9.89
CA LEU A 137 -1.18 0.30 -10.74
C LEU A 137 -2.16 0.08 -11.88
N ALA A 138 -3.40 0.54 -11.70
CA ALA A 138 -4.55 0.15 -12.49
C ALA A 138 -4.77 -1.39 -12.53
N ARG A 139 -5.96 -1.85 -12.13
CA ARG A 139 -6.48 -3.04 -12.82
C ARG A 139 -6.60 -2.62 -14.30
N LEU A 140 -5.67 -3.04 -15.14
CA LEU A 140 -6.07 -3.46 -16.48
C LEU A 140 -7.09 -4.57 -16.25
N CYS A 141 -8.37 -4.19 -16.27
CA CYS A 141 -9.44 -5.12 -16.56
C CYS A 141 -9.14 -5.68 -17.96
N ALA A 142 -8.48 -6.82 -18.02
CA ALA A 142 -8.75 -7.79 -19.05
C ALA A 142 -9.84 -8.72 -18.48
N ARG A 143 -10.86 -8.99 -19.29
CA ARG A 143 -11.98 -9.88 -18.98
C ARG A 143 -11.53 -11.22 -18.40
#